data_AF-A0AAU8BK17-F1
#
_entry.id   AF-A0AAU8BK17-F1
#
_cell.length_a   1.000
_cell.length_b   1.000
_cell.length_c   1.000
_cell.angle_alpha   90.00
_cell.angle_beta   90.00
_cell.angle_gamma   90.00
#
_symmetry.space_group_name_H-M   'P 1'
#
loop_
_entity.id
_entity.type
_entity.pdbx_description
1 polymer ?
#
loop_
_entity_poly.entity_id
_entity_poly.type
_entity_poly.pdbx_seq_one_letter_code
_entity_poly.pdbx_strand_id
1 'polypeptide(L)'
;MFASKKQVQQLQQQLQSETEQKDAFACQLAQLQQELADKEQQIHKLESQLEKQKQRSRLFLSSVTSQLVGATANIEQANNQLINQSDQLQANLGVFDSTQQQLEEMYQSLDQVSQSAMASKETVAALQVLTGDITQFISIIHQISEQTNLLALNAAIEAARAGEHGRGFAVVADEVRSLAGRANEAASEISGLVERIESSTNKAGENIELVSAQVADASTGAADIVSDTQSILSLSSDTVDVIYTTTVDIYASSAIAQYTNMWATAHSKLIGADFDASLLTLGEHDTIFGQMIAGHEETQQLASVGDPLEYFHIKATALHDGLRMVADGSHDVGIVEQMDIAYRDLVSYIALAQDKVKASYEHK
;
A
#
# COMPACT_ATOMS: atom_id res chain seq x y z
N MET A 1 -86.63 90.40 -6.32
CA MET A 1 -86.56 89.32 -7.34
C MET A 1 -85.17 89.13 -7.98
N PHE A 2 -84.33 90.17 -8.15
CA PHE A 2 -83.02 90.03 -8.82
C PHE A 2 -81.93 89.28 -8.02
N ALA A 3 -81.90 89.40 -6.69
CA ALA A 3 -80.91 88.70 -5.85
C ALA A 3 -81.08 87.16 -5.86
N SER A 4 -82.33 86.68 -5.91
CA SER A 4 -82.66 85.25 -5.98
C SER A 4 -82.22 84.60 -7.30
N LYS A 5 -82.31 85.33 -8.43
CA LYS A 5 -81.91 84.80 -9.75
C LYS A 5 -80.39 84.60 -9.86
N LYS A 6 -79.60 85.51 -9.28
CA LYS A 6 -78.13 85.42 -9.24
C LYS A 6 -77.65 84.28 -8.33
N GLN A 7 -78.32 84.08 -7.19
CA GLN A 7 -78.08 82.94 -6.28
C GLN A 7 -78.39 81.60 -6.95
N VAL A 8 -79.51 81.50 -7.68
CA VAL A 8 -79.86 80.29 -8.45
C VAL A 8 -78.83 80.00 -9.53
N GLN A 9 -78.31 81.03 -10.21
CA GLN A 9 -77.28 80.89 -11.23
C GLN A 9 -75.92 80.44 -10.64
N GLN A 10 -75.54 80.96 -9.47
CA GLN A 10 -74.35 80.50 -8.74
C GLN A 10 -74.49 79.06 -8.26
N LEU A 11 -75.65 78.68 -7.71
CA LEU A 11 -75.93 77.31 -7.30
C LEU A 11 -75.95 76.35 -8.48
N GLN A 12 -76.45 76.76 -9.65
CA GLN A 12 -76.37 75.98 -10.88
C GLN A 12 -74.92 75.77 -11.36
N GLN A 13 -74.09 76.81 -11.31
CA GLN A 13 -72.66 76.67 -11.65
C GLN A 13 -71.91 75.78 -10.64
N GLN A 14 -72.20 75.89 -9.34
CA GLN A 14 -71.62 75.00 -8.33
C GLN A 14 -72.08 73.55 -8.53
N LEU A 15 -73.37 73.31 -8.77
CA LEU A 15 -73.90 71.98 -9.03
C LEU A 15 -73.28 71.36 -10.30
N GLN A 16 -73.09 72.17 -11.35
CA GLN A 16 -72.42 71.73 -12.56
C GLN A 16 -70.94 71.39 -12.30
N SER A 17 -70.21 72.23 -11.56
CA SER A 17 -68.83 71.97 -11.15
C SER A 17 -68.69 70.74 -10.25
N GLU A 18 -69.61 70.51 -9.31
CA GLU A 18 -69.62 69.31 -8.47
C GLU A 18 -69.95 68.06 -9.27
N THR A 19 -70.82 68.16 -10.29
CA THR A 19 -71.15 67.05 -11.18
C THR A 19 -69.93 66.68 -12.04
N GLU A 20 -69.25 67.68 -12.62
CA GLU A 20 -68.01 67.47 -13.37
C GLU A 20 -66.89 66.87 -12.50
N GLN A 21 -66.75 67.33 -11.24
CA GLN A 21 -65.82 66.72 -10.28
C GLN A 21 -66.20 65.29 -9.91
N LYS A 22 -67.50 65.01 -9.72
CA LYS A 22 -67.99 63.65 -9.42
C LYS A 22 -67.74 62.70 -10.59
N ASP A 23 -67.95 63.15 -11.83
CA ASP A 23 -67.67 62.35 -13.02
C ASP A 23 -66.17 62.12 -13.18
N ALA A 24 -65.34 63.13 -12.91
CA ALA A 24 -63.88 62.98 -12.87
C ALA A 24 -63.42 61.98 -11.80
N PHE A 25 -63.98 62.04 -10.58
CA PHE A 25 -63.72 61.07 -9.53
C PHE A 25 -64.20 59.66 -9.89
N ALA A 26 -65.36 59.53 -10.54
CA ALA A 26 -65.85 58.24 -11.02
C ALA A 26 -64.92 57.61 -12.06
N CYS A 27 -64.39 58.42 -13.00
CA CYS A 27 -63.37 57.98 -13.95
C CYS A 27 -62.06 57.56 -13.25
N GLN A 28 -61.57 58.34 -12.28
CA GLN A 28 -60.37 57.98 -11.50
C GLN A 28 -60.56 56.69 -10.70
N LEU A 29 -61.74 56.50 -10.08
CA LEU A 29 -62.07 55.29 -9.34
C LEU A 29 -62.10 54.05 -10.26
N ALA A 30 -62.70 54.17 -11.44
CA ALA A 30 -62.70 53.10 -12.43
C ALA A 30 -61.27 52.75 -12.92
N GLN A 31 -60.40 53.75 -13.11
CA GLN A 31 -59.01 53.52 -13.45
C GLN A 31 -58.24 52.79 -12.33
N LEU A 32 -58.38 53.25 -11.08
CA LEU A 32 -57.76 52.62 -9.92
C LEU A 32 -58.25 51.17 -9.71
N GLN A 33 -59.54 50.91 -9.96
CA GLN A 33 -60.11 49.56 -9.90
C GLN A 33 -59.49 48.64 -10.97
N GLN A 34 -59.29 49.14 -12.19
CA GLN A 34 -58.61 48.37 -13.23
C GLN A 34 -57.14 48.11 -12.89
N GLU A 35 -56.42 49.13 -12.39
CA GLU A 35 -55.03 48.97 -11.95
C GLU A 35 -54.90 47.95 -10.80
N LEU A 36 -55.83 47.95 -9.84
CA LEU A 36 -55.88 46.96 -8.77
C LEU A 36 -56.09 45.54 -9.32
N ALA A 37 -57.04 45.35 -10.22
CA ALA A 37 -57.31 44.06 -10.84
C ALA A 37 -56.10 43.53 -11.63
N ASP A 38 -55.41 44.42 -12.36
CA ASP A 38 -54.19 44.05 -13.09
C ASP A 38 -53.05 43.68 -12.12
N LYS A 39 -52.93 44.37 -10.98
CA LYS A 39 -51.95 44.07 -9.93
C LYS A 39 -52.25 42.75 -9.21
N GLU A 40 -53.51 42.45 -8.92
CA GLU A 40 -53.92 41.16 -8.34
C GLU A 40 -53.60 40.00 -9.28
N GLN A 41 -53.85 40.15 -10.59
CA GLN A 41 -53.45 39.16 -11.59
C GLN A 41 -51.92 38.98 -11.66
N GLN A 42 -51.15 40.07 -11.56
CA GLN A 42 -49.68 40.01 -11.50
C GLN A 42 -49.19 39.26 -10.26
N ILE A 43 -49.79 39.52 -9.08
CA ILE A 43 -49.47 38.83 -7.83
C ILE A 43 -49.73 37.33 -7.96
N HIS A 44 -50.92 36.93 -8.43
CA HIS A 44 -51.23 35.50 -8.62
C HIS A 44 -50.28 34.81 -9.61
N LYS A 45 -49.87 35.50 -10.67
CA LYS A 45 -48.88 34.97 -11.61
C LYS A 45 -47.52 34.76 -10.93
N LEU A 46 -47.07 35.72 -10.13
CA LEU A 46 -45.82 35.63 -9.37
C LEU A 46 -45.87 34.54 -8.30
N GLU A 47 -46.98 34.40 -7.56
CA GLU A 47 -47.21 33.33 -6.58
C GLU A 47 -47.12 31.94 -7.24
N SER A 48 -47.78 31.77 -8.39
CA SER A 48 -47.72 30.52 -9.15
C SER A 48 -46.30 30.20 -9.66
N GLN A 49 -45.55 31.23 -10.10
CA GLN A 49 -44.16 31.06 -10.52
C GLN A 49 -43.25 30.69 -9.35
N LEU A 50 -43.43 31.35 -8.19
CA LEU A 50 -42.68 31.09 -6.97
C LEU A 50 -42.91 29.66 -6.46
N GLU A 51 -44.15 29.17 -6.44
CA GLU A 51 -44.44 27.81 -5.97
C GLU A 51 -43.81 26.76 -6.91
N LYS A 52 -43.87 26.98 -8.22
CA LYS A 52 -43.17 26.12 -9.20
C LYS A 52 -41.65 26.13 -8.98
N GLN A 53 -41.07 27.29 -8.68
CA GLN A 53 -39.64 27.41 -8.39
C GLN A 53 -39.26 26.70 -7.08
N LYS A 54 -40.06 26.84 -6.02
CA LYS A 54 -39.89 26.12 -4.76
C LYS A 54 -39.95 24.61 -4.97
N GLN A 55 -40.97 24.11 -5.69
CA GLN A 55 -41.10 22.69 -5.98
C GLN A 55 -39.89 22.14 -6.75
N ARG A 56 -39.41 22.86 -7.77
CA ARG A 56 -38.18 22.49 -8.51
C ARG A 56 -36.96 22.45 -7.59
N SER A 57 -36.84 23.41 -6.69
CA SER A 57 -35.73 23.49 -5.73
C SER A 57 -35.77 22.34 -4.71
N ARG A 58 -36.97 21.95 -4.23
CA ARG A 58 -37.15 20.78 -3.35
C ARG A 58 -36.68 19.49 -4.00
N LEU A 59 -37.08 19.26 -5.26
CA LEU A 59 -36.65 18.07 -6.02
C LEU A 59 -35.14 18.07 -6.27
N PHE A 60 -34.57 19.23 -6.60
CA PHE A 60 -33.13 19.37 -6.79
C PHE A 60 -32.35 19.06 -5.51
N LEU A 61 -32.72 19.67 -4.38
CA LEU A 61 -32.04 19.43 -3.10
C LEU A 61 -32.19 17.98 -2.63
N SER A 62 -33.37 17.38 -2.75
CA SER A 62 -33.57 15.96 -2.42
C SER A 62 -32.67 15.05 -3.27
N SER A 63 -32.50 15.34 -4.56
CA SER A 63 -31.56 14.63 -5.43
C SER A 63 -30.11 14.82 -5.00
N VAL A 64 -29.72 16.04 -4.63
CA VAL A 64 -28.36 16.35 -4.15
C VAL A 64 -28.08 15.61 -2.84
N THR A 65 -28.98 15.67 -1.86
CA THR A 65 -28.84 14.96 -0.58
C THR A 65 -28.74 13.46 -0.79
N SER A 66 -29.56 12.87 -1.67
CA SER A 66 -29.46 11.44 -1.99
C SER A 66 -28.13 11.07 -2.65
N GLN A 67 -27.61 11.90 -3.55
CA GLN A 67 -26.29 11.69 -4.17
C GLN A 67 -25.16 11.81 -3.15
N LEU A 68 -25.26 12.76 -2.21
CA LEU A 68 -24.29 12.95 -1.14
C LEU A 68 -24.23 11.74 -0.20
N VAL A 69 -25.38 11.17 0.19
CA VAL A 69 -25.41 9.94 1.00
C VAL A 69 -24.71 8.77 0.29
N GLY A 70 -24.91 8.64 -1.02
CA GLY A 70 -24.18 7.64 -1.82
C GLY A 70 -22.69 7.93 -1.92
N ALA A 71 -22.31 9.21 -2.10
CA ALA A 71 -20.92 9.62 -2.15
C ALA A 71 -20.19 9.38 -0.81
N THR A 72 -20.81 9.69 0.33
CA THR A 72 -20.24 9.43 1.65
C THR A 72 -20.05 7.94 1.88
N ALA A 73 -21.01 7.08 1.50
CA ALA A 73 -20.86 5.63 1.61
C ALA A 73 -19.69 5.10 0.75
N ASN A 74 -19.52 5.61 -0.47
CA ASN A 74 -18.38 5.25 -1.33
C ASN A 74 -17.05 5.69 -0.72
N ILE A 75 -17.00 6.87 -0.11
CA ILE A 75 -15.81 7.40 0.54
C ILE A 75 -15.45 6.58 1.79
N GLU A 76 -16.44 6.21 2.61
CA GLU A 76 -16.24 5.31 3.76
C GLU A 76 -15.72 3.93 3.33
N GLN A 77 -16.26 3.38 2.25
CA GLN A 77 -15.78 2.13 1.67
C GLN A 77 -14.31 2.27 1.21
N ALA A 78 -13.98 3.35 0.50
CA ALA A 78 -12.62 3.61 0.04
C ALA A 78 -11.65 3.77 1.23
N ASN A 79 -12.09 4.43 2.31
CA ASN A 79 -11.29 4.60 3.53
C ASN A 79 -10.98 3.25 4.19
N ASN A 80 -11.99 2.39 4.34
CA ASN A 80 -11.78 1.04 4.87
C ASN A 80 -10.87 0.19 3.97
N GLN A 81 -10.94 0.36 2.65
CA GLN A 81 -10.03 -0.31 1.73
C GLN A 81 -8.58 0.15 1.91
N LEU A 82 -8.34 1.46 2.08
CA LEU A 82 -7.00 1.99 2.34
C LEU A 82 -6.42 1.48 3.67
N ILE A 83 -7.21 1.46 4.74
CA ILE A 83 -6.75 0.93 6.04
C ILE A 83 -6.29 -0.52 5.89
N ASN A 84 -7.09 -1.36 5.22
CA ASN A 84 -6.71 -2.75 4.95
C ASN A 84 -5.44 -2.86 4.08
N GLN A 85 -5.28 -1.99 3.08
CA GLN A 85 -4.07 -1.97 2.25
C GLN A 85 -2.84 -1.55 3.05
N SER A 86 -2.97 -0.59 3.96
CA SER A 86 -1.91 -0.15 4.86
C SER A 86 -1.47 -1.27 5.80
N ASP A 87 -2.42 -1.98 6.43
CA ASP A 87 -2.14 -3.13 7.29
C ASP A 87 -1.43 -4.26 6.53
N GLN A 88 -1.88 -4.56 5.30
CA GLN A 88 -1.23 -5.55 4.43
C GLN A 88 0.18 -5.15 4.05
N LEU A 89 0.41 -3.87 3.75
CA LEU A 89 1.72 -3.36 3.40
C LEU A 89 2.69 -3.47 4.58
N GLN A 90 2.25 -3.11 5.79
CA GLN A 90 3.06 -3.25 7.00
C GLN A 90 3.42 -4.72 7.27
N ALA A 91 2.47 -5.64 7.07
CA ALA A 91 2.74 -7.08 7.17
C ALA A 91 3.77 -7.54 6.13
N ASN A 92 3.67 -7.08 4.88
CA ASN A 92 4.63 -7.40 3.82
C ASN A 92 6.04 -6.89 4.15
N LEU A 93 6.16 -5.66 4.67
CA LEU A 93 7.44 -5.11 5.11
C LEU A 93 8.10 -5.98 6.18
N GLY A 94 7.33 -6.47 7.17
CA GLY A 94 7.85 -7.40 8.19
C GLY A 94 8.29 -8.76 7.61
N VAL A 95 7.63 -9.24 6.55
CA VAL A 95 8.05 -10.46 5.83
C VAL A 95 9.37 -10.23 5.09
N PHE A 96 9.59 -9.04 4.50
CA PHE A 96 10.85 -8.73 3.83
C PHE A 96 12.03 -8.67 4.80
N ASP A 97 11.87 -8.06 5.97
CA ASP A 97 12.92 -8.04 7.01
C ASP A 97 13.34 -9.47 7.41
N SER A 98 12.35 -10.33 7.65
CA SER A 98 12.56 -11.75 7.95
C SER A 98 13.25 -12.49 6.79
N THR A 99 12.84 -12.21 5.55
CA THR A 99 13.42 -12.81 4.34
C THR A 99 14.88 -12.41 4.17
N GLN A 100 15.21 -11.14 4.42
CA GLN A 100 16.59 -10.64 4.37
C GLN A 100 17.47 -11.34 5.41
N GLN A 101 16.98 -11.52 6.64
CA GLN A 101 17.70 -12.26 7.67
C GLN A 101 17.93 -13.72 7.27
N GLN A 102 16.91 -14.41 6.74
CA GLN A 102 17.04 -15.80 6.28
C GLN A 102 18.05 -15.96 5.14
N LEU A 103 18.10 -15.00 4.21
CA LEU A 103 19.09 -14.98 3.13
C LEU A 103 20.52 -14.80 3.67
N GLU A 104 20.72 -13.95 4.68
CA GLU A 104 22.02 -13.77 5.32
C GLU A 104 22.49 -15.07 6.02
N GLU A 105 21.60 -15.73 6.76
CA GLU A 105 21.87 -17.04 7.38
C GLU A 105 22.18 -18.13 6.34
N MET A 106 21.48 -18.10 5.20
CA MET A 106 21.72 -19.03 4.09
C MET A 106 23.10 -18.79 3.45
N TYR A 107 23.52 -17.54 3.23
CA TYR A 107 24.86 -17.24 2.71
C TYR A 107 25.97 -17.74 3.64
N GLN A 108 25.82 -17.55 4.94
CA GLN A 108 26.77 -18.08 5.93
C GLN A 108 26.83 -19.61 5.87
N SER A 109 25.69 -20.27 5.71
CA SER A 109 25.61 -21.72 5.58
C SER A 109 26.28 -22.23 4.30
N LEU A 110 26.04 -21.56 3.16
CA LEU A 110 26.66 -21.91 1.88
C LEU A 110 28.18 -21.71 1.91
N ASP A 111 28.66 -20.65 2.55
CA ASP A 111 30.09 -20.41 2.75
C ASP A 111 30.74 -21.53 3.59
N GLN A 112 30.10 -21.95 4.69
CA GLN A 112 30.57 -23.06 5.51
C GLN A 112 30.62 -24.39 4.75
N VAL A 113 29.62 -24.68 3.91
CA VAL A 113 29.60 -25.88 3.07
C VAL A 113 30.71 -25.82 2.02
N SER A 114 30.93 -24.66 1.41
CA SER A 114 32.01 -24.42 0.45
C SER A 114 33.39 -24.70 1.07
N GLN A 115 33.64 -24.13 2.26
CA GLN A 115 34.89 -24.35 3.00
C GLN A 115 35.07 -25.84 3.36
N SER A 116 34.01 -26.52 3.78
CA SER A 116 34.03 -27.95 4.11
C SER A 116 34.32 -28.81 2.88
N ALA A 117 33.76 -28.46 1.71
CA ALA A 117 34.05 -29.12 0.45
C ALA A 117 35.51 -28.93 0.02
N MET A 118 36.07 -27.72 0.17
CA MET A 118 37.49 -27.46 -0.09
C MET A 118 38.41 -28.28 0.81
N ALA A 119 38.16 -28.32 2.12
CA ALA A 119 38.95 -29.13 3.05
C ALA A 119 38.84 -30.64 2.76
N SER A 120 37.65 -31.10 2.37
CA SER A 120 37.44 -32.49 1.95
C SER A 120 38.21 -32.82 0.67
N LYS A 121 38.27 -31.89 -0.28
CA LYS A 121 39.04 -32.02 -1.53
C LYS A 121 40.53 -32.18 -1.25
N GLU A 122 41.09 -31.37 -0.34
CA GLU A 122 42.48 -31.51 0.09
C GLU A 122 42.77 -32.87 0.73
N THR A 123 41.85 -33.34 1.57
CA THR A 123 41.98 -34.65 2.24
C THR A 123 41.93 -35.81 1.22
N VAL A 124 41.01 -35.75 0.24
CA VAL A 124 40.91 -36.74 -0.84
C VAL A 124 42.17 -36.74 -1.70
N ALA A 125 42.70 -35.56 -2.05
CA ALA A 125 43.94 -35.45 -2.82
C ALA A 125 45.14 -36.06 -2.05
N ALA A 126 45.23 -35.83 -0.74
CA ALA A 126 46.26 -36.45 0.09
C ALA A 126 46.12 -37.99 0.13
N LEU A 127 44.89 -38.51 0.24
CA LEU A 127 44.65 -39.96 0.19
C LEU A 127 45.05 -40.58 -1.15
N GLN A 128 44.78 -39.92 -2.28
CA GLN A 128 45.21 -40.38 -3.61
C GLN A 128 46.72 -40.53 -3.70
N VAL A 129 47.48 -39.56 -3.17
CA VAL A 129 48.95 -39.63 -3.10
C VAL A 129 49.39 -40.82 -2.24
N LEU A 130 48.83 -40.97 -1.02
CA LEU A 130 49.16 -42.09 -0.14
C LEU A 130 48.86 -43.45 -0.78
N THR A 131 47.73 -43.60 -1.46
CA THR A 131 47.39 -44.86 -2.16
C THR A 131 48.38 -45.15 -3.29
N GLY A 132 48.82 -44.13 -4.03
CA GLY A 132 49.85 -44.27 -5.06
C GLY A 132 51.19 -44.75 -4.50
N ASP A 133 51.63 -44.16 -3.39
CA ASP A 133 52.86 -44.57 -2.69
C ASP A 133 52.78 -46.02 -2.20
N ILE A 134 51.64 -46.43 -1.63
CA ILE A 134 51.42 -47.81 -1.17
C ILE A 134 51.46 -48.78 -2.35
N THR A 135 50.81 -48.47 -3.46
CA THR A 135 50.84 -49.30 -4.69
C THR A 135 52.27 -49.49 -5.18
N GLN A 136 53.11 -48.44 -5.12
CA GLN A 136 54.53 -48.55 -5.46
C GLN A 136 55.28 -49.49 -4.51
N PHE A 137 55.03 -49.41 -3.19
CA PHE A 137 55.62 -50.35 -2.22
C PHE A 137 55.18 -51.80 -2.45
N ILE A 138 53.92 -52.03 -2.78
CA ILE A 138 53.40 -53.37 -3.10
C ILE A 138 54.10 -53.94 -4.33
N SER A 139 54.34 -53.13 -5.37
CA SER A 139 55.11 -53.52 -6.55
C SER A 139 56.53 -53.96 -6.18
N ILE A 140 57.19 -53.24 -5.27
CA ILE A 140 58.52 -53.62 -4.76
C ILE A 140 58.46 -54.94 -4.00
N ILE A 141 57.43 -55.18 -3.17
CA ILE A 141 57.26 -56.44 -2.44
C ILE A 141 57.04 -57.62 -3.40
N HIS A 142 56.26 -57.43 -4.46
CA HIS A 142 56.12 -58.43 -5.53
C HIS A 142 57.47 -58.76 -6.16
N GLN A 143 58.26 -57.75 -6.54
CA GLN A 143 59.61 -57.95 -7.10
C GLN A 143 60.55 -58.68 -6.14
N ILE A 144 60.56 -58.31 -4.86
CA ILE A 144 61.38 -58.97 -3.83
C ILE A 144 60.93 -60.43 -3.62
N SER A 145 59.62 -60.67 -3.55
CA SER A 145 59.06 -62.02 -3.35
C SER A 145 59.38 -62.93 -4.54
N GLU A 146 59.27 -62.41 -5.76
CA GLU A 146 59.62 -63.15 -6.98
C GLU A 146 61.13 -63.44 -7.07
N GLN A 147 61.98 -62.45 -6.77
CA GLN A 147 63.43 -62.65 -6.69
C GLN A 147 63.81 -63.67 -5.61
N THR A 148 63.18 -63.59 -4.44
CA THR A 148 63.43 -64.52 -3.32
C THR A 148 62.99 -65.93 -3.69
N ASN A 149 61.84 -66.07 -4.36
CA ASN A 149 61.33 -67.34 -4.87
C ASN A 149 62.29 -67.95 -5.91
N LEU A 150 62.85 -67.14 -6.82
CA LEU A 150 63.86 -67.58 -7.79
C LEU A 150 65.19 -67.98 -7.13
N LEU A 151 65.65 -67.22 -6.13
CA LEU A 151 66.86 -67.55 -5.36
C LEU A 151 66.68 -68.86 -4.59
N ALA A 152 65.52 -69.04 -3.94
CA ALA A 152 65.17 -70.26 -3.22
C ALA A 152 65.08 -71.47 -4.17
N LEU A 153 64.51 -71.29 -5.36
CA LEU A 153 64.49 -72.33 -6.39
C LEU A 153 65.90 -72.74 -6.83
N ASN A 154 66.78 -71.76 -7.08
CA ASN A 154 68.17 -72.04 -7.45
C ASN A 154 68.92 -72.77 -6.32
N ALA A 155 68.67 -72.39 -5.06
CA ALA A 155 69.24 -73.06 -3.89
C ALA A 155 68.71 -74.49 -3.73
N ALA A 156 67.43 -74.73 -3.98
CA ALA A 156 66.83 -76.07 -3.95
C ALA A 156 67.43 -76.98 -5.03
N ILE A 157 67.65 -76.45 -6.24
CA ILE A 157 68.31 -77.17 -7.34
C ILE A 157 69.75 -77.56 -6.95
N GLU A 158 70.53 -76.62 -6.40
CA GLU A 158 71.91 -76.89 -6.02
C GLU A 158 72.01 -77.82 -4.80
N ALA A 159 71.07 -77.72 -3.85
CA ALA A 159 70.95 -78.66 -2.74
C ALA A 159 70.63 -80.09 -3.21
N ALA A 160 69.75 -80.24 -4.21
CA ALA A 160 69.48 -81.54 -4.83
C ALA A 160 70.72 -82.08 -5.57
N ARG A 161 71.51 -81.20 -6.18
CA ARG A 161 72.75 -81.54 -6.88
C ARG A 161 73.86 -82.03 -5.95
N ALA A 162 73.90 -81.54 -4.71
CA ALA A 162 74.84 -81.97 -3.67
C ALA A 162 74.49 -83.32 -3.01
N GLY A 163 73.36 -83.95 -3.38
CA GLY A 163 72.96 -85.27 -2.89
C GLY A 163 72.72 -85.31 -1.37
N GLU A 164 73.25 -86.32 -0.67
CA GLU A 164 73.06 -86.50 0.77
C GLU A 164 73.62 -85.34 1.62
N HIS A 165 74.66 -84.63 1.14
CA HIS A 165 75.23 -83.47 1.84
C HIS A 165 74.36 -82.21 1.74
N GLY A 166 73.45 -82.14 0.76
CA GLY A 166 72.56 -80.98 0.53
C GLY A 166 71.20 -81.07 1.21
N ARG A 167 70.87 -82.20 1.87
CA ARG A 167 69.54 -82.47 2.43
C ARG A 167 69.00 -81.38 3.38
N GLY A 168 69.86 -80.86 4.26
CA GLY A 168 69.48 -79.77 5.17
C GLY A 168 69.24 -78.44 4.44
N PHE A 169 70.03 -78.15 3.41
CA PHE A 169 69.86 -76.96 2.58
C PHE A 169 68.60 -77.03 1.70
N ALA A 170 68.21 -78.23 1.23
CA ALA A 170 66.99 -78.42 0.46
C ALA A 170 65.74 -78.05 1.28
N VAL A 171 65.67 -78.48 2.54
CA VAL A 171 64.55 -78.13 3.44
C VAL A 171 64.47 -76.63 3.69
N VAL A 172 65.61 -75.96 3.91
CA VAL A 172 65.64 -74.50 4.08
C VAL A 172 65.22 -73.79 2.80
N ALA A 173 65.67 -74.25 1.64
CA ALA A 173 65.31 -73.66 0.35
C ALA A 173 63.81 -73.78 0.07
N ASP A 174 63.18 -74.93 0.36
CA ASP A 174 61.73 -75.10 0.22
C ASP A 174 60.93 -74.21 1.18
N GLU A 175 61.40 -74.04 2.43
CA GLU A 175 60.76 -73.16 3.40
C GLU A 175 60.86 -71.68 2.96
N VAL A 176 62.02 -71.22 2.49
CA VAL A 176 62.19 -69.87 1.94
C VAL A 176 61.29 -69.67 0.71
N ARG A 177 61.17 -70.69 -0.15
CA ARG A 177 60.28 -70.65 -1.31
C ARG A 177 58.80 -70.51 -0.90
N SER A 178 58.39 -71.25 0.13
CA SER A 178 57.04 -71.15 0.70
C SER A 178 56.77 -69.77 1.30
N LEU A 179 57.72 -69.22 2.08
CA LEU A 179 57.61 -67.86 2.62
C LEU A 179 57.49 -66.80 1.52
N ALA A 180 58.30 -66.91 0.46
CA ALA A 180 58.23 -66.00 -0.68
C ALA A 180 56.86 -66.07 -1.39
N GLY A 181 56.31 -67.27 -1.56
CA GLY A 181 54.95 -67.46 -2.10
C GLY A 181 53.88 -66.79 -1.22
N ARG A 182 53.93 -67.02 0.11
CA ARG A 182 53.00 -66.40 1.06
C ARG A 182 53.12 -64.88 1.11
N ALA A 183 54.33 -64.33 0.99
CA ALA A 183 54.56 -62.89 0.91
C ALA A 183 53.94 -62.30 -0.38
N ASN A 184 54.04 -63.02 -1.49
CA ASN A 184 53.45 -62.62 -2.76
C ASN A 184 51.92 -62.64 -2.73
N GLU A 185 51.32 -63.67 -2.12
CA GLU A 185 49.87 -63.75 -1.90
C GLU A 185 49.37 -62.61 -1.00
N ALA A 186 50.05 -62.35 0.12
CA ALA A 186 49.71 -61.24 1.01
C ALA A 186 49.82 -59.88 0.31
N ALA A 187 50.86 -59.67 -0.51
CA ALA A 187 51.01 -58.45 -1.31
C ALA A 187 49.85 -58.27 -2.31
N SER A 188 49.40 -59.35 -2.94
CA SER A 188 48.25 -59.35 -3.86
C SER A 188 46.94 -58.99 -3.14
N GLU A 189 46.71 -59.55 -1.95
CA GLU A 189 45.54 -59.20 -1.14
C GLU A 189 45.54 -57.72 -0.73
N ILE A 190 46.71 -57.17 -0.34
CA ILE A 190 46.85 -55.74 -0.02
C ILE A 190 46.60 -54.89 -1.28
N SER A 191 47.09 -55.32 -2.45
CA SER A 191 46.83 -54.61 -3.72
C SER A 191 45.33 -54.46 -3.98
N GLY A 192 44.56 -55.54 -3.82
CA GLY A 192 43.10 -55.50 -3.99
C GLY A 192 42.39 -54.61 -2.97
N LEU A 193 42.92 -54.48 -1.74
CA LEU A 193 42.39 -53.53 -0.74
C LEU A 193 42.69 -52.08 -1.13
N VAL A 194 43.90 -51.80 -1.64
CA VAL A 194 44.31 -50.45 -2.08
C VAL A 194 43.51 -50.00 -3.29
N GLU A 195 43.28 -50.87 -4.28
CA GLU A 195 42.41 -50.57 -5.44
C GLU A 195 40.99 -50.18 -5.01
N ARG A 196 40.45 -50.83 -3.97
CA ARG A 196 39.14 -50.47 -3.41
C ARG A 196 39.18 -49.10 -2.72
N ILE A 197 40.24 -48.77 -2.00
CA ILE A 197 40.42 -47.46 -1.37
C ILE A 197 40.54 -46.38 -2.45
N GLU A 198 41.32 -46.61 -3.50
CA GLU A 198 41.47 -45.70 -4.64
C GLU A 198 40.10 -45.44 -5.31
N SER A 199 39.35 -46.51 -5.62
CA SER A 199 38.00 -46.39 -6.19
C SER A 199 37.05 -45.58 -5.29
N SER A 200 37.05 -45.84 -3.98
CA SER A 200 36.26 -45.08 -3.01
C SER A 200 36.69 -43.61 -2.91
N THR A 201 37.99 -43.34 -3.00
CA THR A 201 38.56 -41.99 -2.93
C THR A 201 38.21 -41.17 -4.17
N ASN A 202 38.28 -41.79 -5.36
CA ASN A 202 37.85 -41.15 -6.61
C ASN A 202 36.36 -40.78 -6.58
N LYS A 203 35.50 -41.71 -6.12
CA LYS A 203 34.06 -41.43 -5.93
C LYS A 203 33.81 -40.30 -4.93
N ALA A 204 34.60 -40.24 -3.85
CA ALA A 204 34.51 -39.14 -2.89
C ALA A 204 34.88 -37.80 -3.54
N GLY A 205 35.92 -37.77 -4.37
CA GLY A 205 36.30 -36.60 -5.18
C GLY A 205 35.19 -36.12 -6.11
N GLU A 206 34.59 -37.03 -6.89
CA GLU A 206 33.45 -36.72 -7.77
C GLU A 206 32.27 -36.13 -6.98
N ASN A 207 31.92 -36.71 -5.83
CA ASN A 207 30.85 -36.19 -4.98
C ASN A 207 31.15 -34.78 -4.44
N ILE A 208 32.41 -34.49 -4.08
CA ILE A 208 32.81 -33.16 -3.60
C ILE A 208 32.70 -32.11 -4.72
N GLU A 209 33.04 -32.48 -5.96
CA GLU A 209 32.86 -31.59 -7.12
C GLU A 209 31.38 -31.31 -7.39
N LEU A 210 30.51 -32.32 -7.29
CA LEU A 210 29.06 -32.14 -7.38
C LEU A 210 28.52 -31.21 -6.29
N VAL A 211 28.94 -31.39 -5.04
CA VAL A 211 28.55 -30.51 -3.93
C VAL A 211 29.02 -29.08 -4.18
N SER A 212 30.25 -28.89 -4.67
CA SER A 212 30.79 -27.56 -4.98
C SER A 212 29.99 -26.85 -6.07
N ALA A 213 29.57 -27.58 -7.11
CA ALA A 213 28.69 -27.05 -8.16
C ALA A 213 27.31 -26.67 -7.61
N GLN A 214 26.71 -27.53 -6.78
CA GLN A 214 25.41 -27.24 -6.14
C GLN A 214 25.44 -26.01 -5.24
N VAL A 215 26.55 -25.78 -4.51
CA VAL A 215 26.74 -24.57 -3.69
C VAL A 215 26.83 -23.32 -4.56
N ALA A 216 27.53 -23.39 -5.70
CA ALA A 216 27.62 -22.26 -6.63
C ALA A 216 26.25 -21.91 -7.25
N ASP A 217 25.48 -22.93 -7.65
CA ASP A 217 24.12 -22.75 -8.18
C ASP A 217 23.19 -22.16 -7.10
N ALA A 218 23.24 -22.69 -5.88
CA ALA A 218 22.46 -22.17 -4.74
C ALA A 218 22.82 -20.72 -4.40
N SER A 219 24.12 -20.35 -4.48
CA SER A 219 24.59 -18.98 -4.25
C SER A 219 24.09 -18.01 -5.32
N THR A 220 23.98 -18.47 -6.56
CA THR A 220 23.40 -17.68 -7.67
C THR A 220 21.91 -17.48 -7.46
N GLY A 221 21.17 -18.55 -7.16
CA GLY A 221 19.74 -18.45 -6.86
C GLY A 221 19.44 -17.56 -5.64
N ALA A 222 20.30 -17.59 -4.62
CA ALA A 222 20.23 -16.67 -3.49
C ALA A 222 20.34 -15.20 -3.91
N ALA A 223 21.27 -14.89 -4.83
CA ALA A 223 21.49 -13.53 -5.31
C ALA A 223 20.29 -13.03 -6.13
N ASP A 224 19.67 -13.90 -6.92
CA ASP A 224 18.44 -13.57 -7.64
C ASP A 224 17.29 -13.22 -6.67
N ILE A 225 17.13 -14.00 -5.59
CA ILE A 225 16.12 -13.72 -4.56
C ILE A 225 16.37 -12.38 -3.87
N VAL A 226 17.64 -12.02 -3.59
CA VAL A 226 17.99 -10.70 -3.05
C VAL A 226 17.56 -9.58 -4.00
N SER A 227 17.84 -9.72 -5.29
CA SER A 227 17.46 -8.74 -6.32
C SER A 227 15.94 -8.58 -6.43
N ASP A 228 15.21 -9.70 -6.42
CA ASP A 228 13.75 -9.70 -6.45
C ASP A 228 13.17 -9.04 -5.19
N THR A 229 13.73 -9.35 -4.02
CA THR A 229 13.33 -8.74 -2.74
C THR A 229 13.53 -7.23 -2.74
N GLN A 230 14.66 -6.74 -3.26
CA GLN A 230 14.91 -5.30 -3.40
C GLN A 230 13.91 -4.62 -4.35
N SER A 231 13.57 -5.27 -5.45
CA SER A 231 12.57 -4.76 -6.40
C SER A 231 11.19 -4.64 -5.76
N ILE A 232 10.79 -5.64 -4.96
CA ILE A 232 9.52 -5.62 -4.24
C ILE A 232 9.52 -4.58 -3.11
N LEU A 233 10.64 -4.38 -2.42
CA LEU A 233 10.79 -3.31 -1.43
C LEU A 233 10.62 -1.92 -2.06
N SER A 234 11.19 -1.69 -3.24
CA SER A 234 10.98 -0.44 -3.98
C SER A 234 9.50 -0.24 -4.32
N LEU A 235 8.84 -1.28 -4.85
CA LEU A 235 7.41 -1.21 -5.15
C LEU A 235 6.55 -0.99 -3.88
N SER A 236 6.97 -1.56 -2.75
CA SER A 236 6.32 -1.36 -1.46
C SER A 236 6.45 0.09 -1.00
N SER A 237 7.61 0.72 -1.21
CA SER A 237 7.82 2.16 -0.98
C SER A 237 6.89 3.00 -1.84
N ASP A 238 6.83 2.74 -3.15
CA ASP A 238 5.92 3.46 -4.06
C ASP A 238 4.45 3.31 -3.62
N THR A 239 4.10 2.14 -3.06
CA THR A 239 2.76 1.88 -2.53
C THR A 239 2.47 2.69 -1.26
N VAL A 240 3.46 2.93 -0.40
CA VAL A 240 3.32 3.83 0.76
C VAL A 240 2.94 5.24 0.27
N ASP A 241 3.61 5.73 -0.77
CA ASP A 241 3.36 7.06 -1.33
C ASP A 241 1.93 7.18 -1.89
N VAL A 242 1.47 6.14 -2.61
CA VAL A 242 0.11 6.07 -3.12
C VAL A 242 -0.91 6.03 -1.98
N ILE A 243 -0.67 5.23 -0.92
CA ILE A 243 -1.56 5.19 0.25
C ILE A 243 -1.63 6.57 0.90
N TYR A 244 -0.49 7.22 1.13
CA TYR A 244 -0.44 8.54 1.75
C TYR A 244 -1.26 9.57 0.95
N THR A 245 -0.99 9.67 -0.36
CA THR A 245 -1.68 10.64 -1.23
C THR A 245 -3.17 10.36 -1.35
N THR A 246 -3.58 9.08 -1.42
CA THR A 246 -4.99 8.69 -1.47
C THR A 246 -5.71 8.93 -0.14
N THR A 247 -5.03 8.73 1.00
CA THR A 247 -5.56 9.05 2.32
C THR A 247 -5.91 10.53 2.43
N VAL A 248 -5.01 11.41 1.97
CA VAL A 248 -5.28 12.86 1.92
C VAL A 248 -6.49 13.18 1.04
N ASP A 249 -6.64 12.51 -0.11
CA ASP A 249 -7.80 12.69 -1.01
C ASP A 249 -9.12 12.26 -0.39
N ILE A 250 -9.13 11.11 0.28
CA ILE A 250 -10.31 10.59 0.96
C ILE A 250 -10.74 11.53 2.06
N TYR A 251 -9.81 12.03 2.88
CA TYR A 251 -10.15 12.95 3.94
C TYR A 251 -10.68 14.29 3.43
N ALA A 252 -10.02 14.89 2.43
CA ALA A 252 -10.49 16.14 1.83
C ALA A 252 -11.89 15.97 1.18
N SER A 253 -12.09 14.87 0.46
CA SER A 253 -13.38 14.56 -0.18
C SER A 253 -14.47 14.29 0.86
N SER A 254 -14.14 13.60 1.96
CA SER A 254 -15.06 13.36 3.09
C SER A 254 -15.53 14.67 3.72
N ALA A 255 -14.59 15.58 3.97
CA ALA A 255 -14.84 16.89 4.55
C ALA A 255 -15.76 17.73 3.65
N ILE A 256 -15.42 17.82 2.35
CA ILE A 256 -16.23 18.55 1.37
C ILE A 256 -17.63 17.95 1.29
N ALA A 257 -17.75 16.62 1.22
CA ALA A 257 -19.06 15.94 1.19
C ALA A 257 -19.90 16.25 2.44
N GLN A 258 -19.30 16.21 3.64
CA GLN A 258 -20.00 16.51 4.89
C GLN A 258 -20.47 17.97 4.95
N TYR A 259 -19.61 18.94 4.65
CA TYR A 259 -19.99 20.36 4.63
C TYR A 259 -21.03 20.66 3.55
N THR A 260 -20.94 20.02 2.37
CA THR A 260 -21.96 20.14 1.33
C THR A 260 -23.30 19.59 1.81
N ASN A 261 -23.30 18.49 2.57
CA ASN A 261 -24.52 17.91 3.11
C ASN A 261 -25.17 18.80 4.18
N MET A 262 -24.36 19.39 5.07
CA MET A 262 -24.83 20.38 6.05
C MET A 262 -25.44 21.61 5.36
N TRP A 263 -24.75 22.15 4.34
CA TRP A 263 -25.23 23.27 3.54
C TRP A 263 -26.54 22.96 2.79
N ALA A 264 -26.62 21.79 2.15
CA ALA A 264 -27.83 21.34 1.45
C ALA A 264 -29.00 21.12 2.42
N THR A 265 -28.74 20.60 3.61
CA THR A 265 -29.73 20.43 4.69
C THR A 265 -30.32 21.76 5.13
N ALA A 266 -29.49 22.79 5.30
CA ALA A 266 -29.95 24.13 5.67
C ALA A 266 -30.87 24.71 4.59
N HIS A 267 -30.50 24.55 3.32
CA HIS A 267 -31.32 24.97 2.18
C HIS A 267 -32.64 24.20 2.08
N SER A 268 -32.62 22.89 2.36
CA SER A 268 -33.82 22.06 2.41
C SER A 268 -34.79 22.59 3.47
N LYS A 269 -34.29 22.97 4.64
CA LYS A 269 -35.10 23.60 5.68
C LYS A 269 -35.70 24.94 5.24
N LEU A 270 -34.90 25.83 4.64
CA LEU A 270 -35.36 27.17 4.20
C LEU A 270 -36.51 27.13 3.19
N ILE A 271 -36.61 26.06 2.39
CA ILE A 271 -37.69 25.90 1.39
C ILE A 271 -38.80 24.93 1.84
N GLY A 272 -38.71 24.40 3.06
CA GLY A 272 -39.64 23.41 3.61
C GLY A 272 -39.63 22.07 2.86
N ALA A 273 -38.45 21.61 2.43
CA ALA A 273 -38.22 20.22 2.02
C ALA A 273 -37.95 19.33 3.25
N ASP A 274 -37.95 18.00 3.07
CA ASP A 274 -37.48 17.08 4.10
C ASP A 274 -35.97 17.23 4.31
N PHE A 275 -35.52 17.17 5.56
CA PHE A 275 -34.12 17.34 5.93
C PHE A 275 -33.79 16.57 7.23
N ASP A 276 -32.50 16.30 7.44
CA ASP A 276 -31.98 15.74 8.69
C ASP A 276 -31.51 16.88 9.61
N ALA A 277 -32.25 17.13 10.69
CA ALA A 277 -31.94 18.21 11.62
C ALA A 277 -30.59 18.05 12.33
N SER A 278 -30.08 16.83 12.47
CA SER A 278 -28.83 16.56 13.21
C SER A 278 -27.62 17.24 12.56
N LEU A 279 -27.62 17.34 11.23
CA LEU A 279 -26.54 17.97 10.45
C LEU A 279 -26.45 19.49 10.66
N LEU A 280 -27.52 20.15 11.08
CA LEU A 280 -27.51 21.59 11.36
C LEU A 280 -26.92 21.93 12.72
N THR A 281 -26.84 20.94 13.62
CA THR A 281 -26.37 21.10 15.00
C THR A 281 -24.99 20.49 15.24
N LEU A 282 -24.40 19.88 14.22
CA LEU A 282 -23.06 19.29 14.31
C LEU A 282 -22.02 20.39 14.60
N GLY A 283 -21.16 20.18 15.60
CA GLY A 283 -20.09 21.10 15.95
C GLY A 283 -18.89 20.99 15.00
N GLU A 284 -18.10 22.05 14.87
CA GLU A 284 -16.94 22.07 13.96
C GLU A 284 -15.91 20.96 14.28
N HIS A 285 -15.68 20.69 15.57
CA HIS A 285 -14.75 19.67 16.03
C HIS A 285 -15.30 18.24 15.88
N ASP A 286 -16.62 18.11 15.73
CA ASP A 286 -17.29 16.83 15.49
C ASP A 286 -17.37 16.49 14.00
N THR A 287 -17.00 17.43 13.12
CA THR A 287 -16.86 17.16 11.68
C THR A 287 -15.67 16.24 11.41
N ILE A 288 -15.71 15.51 10.29
CA ILE A 288 -14.61 14.63 9.85
C ILE A 288 -13.30 15.43 9.75
N PHE A 289 -13.37 16.64 9.20
CA PHE A 289 -12.19 17.50 9.09
C PHE A 289 -11.71 18.02 10.46
N GLY A 290 -12.64 18.38 11.36
CA GLY A 290 -12.32 18.81 12.72
C GLY A 290 -11.66 17.71 13.54
N GLN A 291 -12.19 16.49 13.47
CA GLN A 291 -11.60 15.30 14.09
C GLN A 291 -10.24 14.96 13.49
N MET A 292 -10.10 15.07 12.17
CA MET A 292 -8.85 14.83 11.46
C MET A 292 -7.74 15.81 11.91
N ILE A 293 -8.04 17.11 12.04
CA ILE A 293 -7.07 18.09 12.54
C ILE A 293 -6.68 17.80 14.00
N ALA A 294 -7.63 17.36 14.82
CA ALA A 294 -7.41 17.11 16.24
C ALA A 294 -6.69 15.80 16.55
N GLY A 295 -6.86 14.77 15.72
CA GLY A 295 -6.55 13.38 16.06
C GLY A 295 -5.34 12.73 15.39
N HIS A 296 -4.79 13.28 14.31
CA HIS A 296 -3.73 12.64 13.52
C HIS A 296 -2.51 13.57 13.33
N GLU A 297 -1.31 13.10 13.67
CA GLU A 297 -0.06 13.89 13.58
C GLU A 297 0.32 14.21 12.11
N GLU A 298 -0.04 13.33 11.18
CA GLU A 298 0.16 13.51 9.73
C GLU A 298 -0.76 14.60 9.15
N THR A 299 -1.95 14.77 9.70
CA THR A 299 -2.96 15.74 9.26
C THR A 299 -2.90 17.03 10.07
N GLN A 300 -2.22 17.07 11.23
CA GLN A 300 -1.79 18.31 11.86
C GLN A 300 -0.90 19.14 10.93
N GLN A 301 -0.23 18.51 9.94
CA GLN A 301 0.48 19.24 8.89
C GLN A 301 -0.47 20.00 7.94
N LEU A 302 -1.72 19.53 7.71
CA LEU A 302 -2.77 20.30 7.00
C LEU A 302 -3.10 21.61 7.73
N ALA A 303 -2.91 21.63 9.04
CA ALA A 303 -3.11 22.77 9.93
C ALA A 303 -1.87 23.67 10.10
N SER A 304 -0.68 23.23 9.64
CA SER A 304 0.61 23.91 9.83
C SER A 304 1.02 24.87 8.69
N VAL A 305 0.18 25.01 7.68
CA VAL A 305 0.39 25.75 6.41
C VAL A 305 0.44 27.30 6.57
N GLY A 306 1.06 27.87 7.61
CA GLY A 306 1.12 29.34 7.86
C GLY A 306 -0.21 29.98 8.30
N ASP A 307 -0.32 30.38 9.57
CA ASP A 307 -1.58 30.69 10.31
C ASP A 307 -2.93 30.21 9.67
N PRO A 308 -3.10 28.90 9.36
CA PRO A 308 -4.25 28.39 8.59
C PRO A 308 -5.38 27.89 9.48
N LEU A 309 -5.05 27.40 10.67
CA LEU A 309 -6.02 26.96 11.67
C LEU A 309 -6.95 28.10 12.05
N GLU A 310 -6.42 29.31 12.17
CA GLU A 310 -7.21 30.51 12.43
C GLU A 310 -8.15 30.82 11.26
N TYR A 311 -7.66 30.74 10.01
CA TYR A 311 -8.51 30.95 8.83
C TYR A 311 -9.59 29.87 8.67
N PHE A 312 -9.24 28.59 8.81
CA PHE A 312 -10.19 27.49 8.81
C PHE A 312 -11.23 27.66 9.91
N HIS A 313 -10.80 27.89 11.16
CA HIS A 313 -11.69 28.05 12.31
C HIS A 313 -12.63 29.24 12.13
N ILE A 314 -12.15 30.38 11.62
CA ILE A 314 -12.99 31.54 11.29
C ILE A 314 -14.07 31.16 10.27
N LYS A 315 -13.70 30.46 9.18
CA LYS A 315 -14.64 30.09 8.12
C LYS A 315 -15.62 29.00 8.55
N ALA A 316 -15.15 27.99 9.28
CA ALA A 316 -15.96 26.94 9.86
C ALA A 316 -16.95 27.54 10.86
N THR A 317 -16.49 28.34 11.83
CA THR A 317 -17.35 29.02 12.81
C THR A 317 -18.44 29.83 12.12
N ALA A 318 -18.10 30.64 11.11
CA ALA A 318 -19.08 31.43 10.37
C ALA A 318 -20.15 30.56 9.68
N LEU A 319 -19.76 29.41 9.11
CA LEU A 319 -20.70 28.45 8.53
C LEU A 319 -21.59 27.82 9.61
N HIS A 320 -20.99 27.31 10.70
CA HIS A 320 -21.70 26.65 11.78
C HIS A 320 -22.69 27.59 12.50
N ASP A 321 -22.33 28.87 12.69
CA ASP A 321 -23.23 29.89 13.23
C ASP A 321 -24.43 30.11 12.30
N GLY A 322 -24.19 30.24 10.99
CA GLY A 322 -25.25 30.37 9.99
C GLY A 322 -26.19 29.15 9.98
N LEU A 323 -25.63 27.93 10.00
CA LEU A 323 -26.38 26.68 10.09
C LEU A 323 -27.26 26.63 11.33
N ARG A 324 -26.73 27.06 12.49
CA ARG A 324 -27.47 27.12 13.75
C ARG A 324 -28.59 28.16 13.72
N MET A 325 -28.37 29.32 13.12
CA MET A 325 -29.43 30.34 12.96
C MET A 325 -30.56 29.83 12.05
N VAL A 326 -30.24 29.09 10.99
CA VAL A 326 -31.23 28.39 10.16
C VAL A 326 -31.91 27.27 10.97
N ALA A 327 -31.16 26.54 11.82
CA ALA A 327 -31.70 25.55 12.76
C ALA A 327 -32.70 26.16 13.75
N ASP A 328 -32.50 27.41 14.16
CA ASP A 328 -33.41 28.15 15.04
C ASP A 328 -34.59 28.82 14.32
N GLY A 329 -34.65 28.71 12.98
CA GLY A 329 -35.77 29.18 12.15
C GLY A 329 -35.59 30.58 11.57
N SER A 330 -34.37 31.13 11.59
CA SER A 330 -34.07 32.38 10.89
C SER A 330 -34.22 32.21 9.38
N HIS A 331 -34.89 33.19 8.75
CA HIS A 331 -35.02 33.31 7.28
C HIS A 331 -34.41 34.63 6.78
N ASP A 332 -33.56 35.27 7.60
CA ASP A 332 -32.91 36.52 7.23
C ASP A 332 -31.98 36.31 6.04
N VAL A 333 -32.19 37.11 4.99
CA VAL A 333 -31.46 36.97 3.73
C VAL A 333 -29.96 37.21 3.91
N GLY A 334 -29.57 38.13 4.81
CA GLY A 334 -28.17 38.42 5.07
C GLY A 334 -27.45 37.28 5.80
N ILE A 335 -28.14 36.59 6.72
CA ILE A 335 -27.60 35.41 7.40
C ILE A 335 -27.36 34.27 6.40
N VAL A 336 -28.33 34.00 5.53
CA VAL A 336 -28.21 32.94 4.51
C VAL A 336 -27.08 33.26 3.53
N GLU A 337 -26.95 34.51 3.09
CA GLU A 337 -25.88 34.93 2.18
C GLU A 337 -24.49 34.79 2.83
N GLN A 338 -24.35 35.12 4.11
CA GLN A 338 -23.09 34.92 4.84
C GLN A 338 -22.75 33.44 5.00
N MET A 339 -23.73 32.59 5.29
CA MET A 339 -23.57 31.13 5.35
C MET A 339 -23.07 30.57 4.01
N ASP A 340 -23.62 31.02 2.88
CA ASP A 340 -23.22 30.60 1.54
C ASP A 340 -21.80 31.03 1.17
N ILE A 341 -21.39 32.22 1.60
CA ILE A 341 -20.00 32.70 1.44
C ILE A 341 -19.06 31.83 2.29
N ALA A 342 -19.39 31.60 3.55
CA ALA A 342 -18.58 30.79 4.46
C ALA A 342 -18.39 29.36 3.93
N TYR A 343 -19.45 28.73 3.43
CA TYR A 343 -19.39 27.41 2.81
C TYR A 343 -18.44 27.37 1.60
N ARG A 344 -18.56 28.32 0.66
CA ARG A 344 -17.69 28.37 -0.53
C ARG A 344 -16.23 28.57 -0.17
N ASP A 345 -15.96 29.45 0.78
CA ASP A 345 -14.60 29.72 1.26
C ASP A 345 -14.00 28.48 1.92
N LEU A 346 -14.80 27.75 2.71
CA LEU A 346 -14.38 26.54 3.41
C LEU A 346 -14.02 25.40 2.45
N VAL A 347 -14.88 25.12 1.46
CA VAL A 347 -14.59 24.11 0.42
C VAL A 347 -13.34 24.47 -0.37
N SER A 348 -13.18 25.75 -0.74
CA SER A 348 -12.00 26.24 -1.46
C SER A 348 -10.73 26.09 -0.62
N TYR A 349 -10.82 26.34 0.68
CA TYR A 349 -9.72 26.16 1.62
C TYR A 349 -9.30 24.69 1.73
N ILE A 350 -10.25 23.77 1.88
CA ILE A 350 -9.96 22.33 1.98
C ILE A 350 -9.22 21.84 0.74
N ALA A 351 -9.65 22.24 -0.46
CA ALA A 351 -8.97 21.89 -1.72
C ALA A 351 -7.53 22.45 -1.79
N LEU A 352 -7.31 23.70 -1.37
CA LEU A 352 -5.98 24.30 -1.33
C LEU A 352 -5.06 23.59 -0.31
N ALA A 353 -5.60 23.20 0.84
CA ALA A 353 -4.87 22.47 1.87
C ALA A 353 -4.43 21.08 1.37
N GLN A 354 -5.32 20.37 0.67
CA GLN A 354 -5.05 19.08 0.02
C GLN A 354 -3.87 19.17 -0.94
N ASP A 355 -3.90 20.10 -1.90
CA ASP A 355 -2.83 20.26 -2.90
C ASP A 355 -1.47 20.54 -2.25
N LYS A 356 -1.44 21.40 -1.24
CA LYS A 356 -0.21 21.76 -0.54
C LYS A 356 0.38 20.60 0.26
N VAL A 357 -0.44 19.79 0.90
CA VAL A 357 0.06 18.63 1.66
C VAL A 357 0.65 17.56 0.76
N LYS A 358 0.06 17.35 -0.42
CA LYS A 358 0.66 16.49 -1.45
C LYS A 358 2.00 17.04 -1.93
N ALA A 359 2.07 18.33 -2.28
CA ALA A 359 3.33 18.96 -2.68
C ALA A 359 4.41 18.93 -1.59
N SER A 360 4.05 19.03 -0.31
CA SER A 360 5.01 18.92 0.80
C SER A 360 5.55 17.50 0.98
N TYR A 361 4.80 16.48 0.56
CA TYR A 361 5.20 15.09 0.64
C TYR A 361 6.17 14.72 -0.48
N GLU A 362 5.92 15.18 -1.72
CA GLU A 362 6.81 14.99 -2.88
C GLU A 362 8.22 15.62 -2.72
N HIS A 363 8.46 16.41 -1.66
CA HIS A 363 9.73 17.07 -1.36
C HIS A 363 10.45 16.51 -0.12
N LYS A 364 9.91 15.45 0.49
CA LYS A 364 10.58 14.64 1.51
C LYS A 364 11.17 13.40 0.85
#